data_AF-A0A7J8X236-F1
#
_entry.id   AF-A0A7J8X236-F1
#
_cell.length_a   1.000
_cell.length_b   1.000
_cell.length_c   1.000
_cell.angle_alpha   90.00
_cell.angle_beta   90.00
_cell.angle_gamma   90.00
#
_symmetry.space_group_name_H-M   'P 1'
#
loop_
_entity.id
_entity.type
_entity.pdbx_description
1 polymer ?
#
loop_
_entity_poly.entity_id
_entity_poly.type
_entity_poly.pdbx_seq_one_letter_code
_entity_poly.pdbx_strand_id
1 'polypeptide(L)'
;MGGNGKHRWIFSFYQRSNASSSPKQSKTLPPHEFLCPISGSLMFDPVVIPSGQSFDRISIQVCRDLGFTPTLQDGSTPDFSTIIPNLAIKTTILAWCRDHHAQDPAPPDYSSVEKIVLSKIPEQTSSRLTSGPDIRVSERELLKAVAENPPVLFSHAATEISPSVNSRLLCSTSTSSSSDESVIVTASSPYTPLPLATRPACFSASGSSSSSTEITLSETPNLKSQSSSSLEEQELVLKLKSSDIFEQETGLVLLRKITRTKEEARVSLCSPRLLSALRSLITSRYSVVQTNAIASLVNLSLENSNKVVIVRSGFVPLLIDALKAGSSEAQEHAAGALFSLALEEENKMAIGVLGALQPLLHALRSESERTQHDSALALYHLSLIQSNRVKLVKLGAVLTLLSMVKSGDSASRVLLVLCNLAACPEGKSAMLDANAVAILVGMLRESELVCKATRENCVAALFALSHGSMRFKGLAKEARAVEVLREVEERGSERAKDKAKRILQIMRDRKEDGDDEIDWEAALESGGLSRTRYRAGKDDLAANSSDF
;
A
#
# COMPACT_ATOMS: atom_id res chain seq x y z
N MET A 1 -18.26 -50.30 -20.74
CA MET A 1 -18.14 -50.80 -19.35
C MET A 1 -16.64 -50.84 -19.02
N GLY A 2 -16.14 -50.50 -17.83
CA GLY A 2 -16.79 -49.96 -16.62
C GLY A 2 -16.03 -50.40 -15.35
N GLY A 3 -15.68 -49.47 -14.44
CA GLY A 3 -14.82 -49.75 -13.26
C GLY A 3 -13.33 -49.55 -13.59
N ASN A 4 -12.58 -48.56 -13.10
CA ASN A 4 -12.69 -47.70 -11.91
C ASN A 4 -12.27 -48.39 -10.59
N GLY A 5 -10.97 -48.62 -10.42
CA GLY A 5 -10.37 -49.13 -9.19
C GLY A 5 -10.25 -48.05 -8.11
N LYS A 6 -10.89 -48.27 -6.95
CA LYS A 6 -10.77 -47.40 -5.77
C LYS A 6 -10.11 -48.18 -4.63
N HIS A 7 -8.88 -47.83 -4.26
CA HIS A 7 -8.25 -48.36 -3.06
C HIS A 7 -8.98 -47.83 -1.82
N ARG A 8 -9.55 -48.75 -1.03
CA ARG A 8 -10.31 -48.44 0.18
C ARG A 8 -9.50 -48.94 1.38
N TRP A 9 -8.90 -48.02 2.13
CA TRP A 9 -8.14 -48.36 3.34
C TRP A 9 -9.06 -48.91 4.43
N ILE A 10 -8.64 -50.00 5.07
CA ILE A 10 -9.38 -50.67 6.15
C ILE A 10 -8.85 -50.13 7.47
N PHE A 11 -9.71 -49.46 8.24
CA PHE A 11 -9.40 -49.06 9.61
C PHE A 11 -9.65 -50.22 10.57
N SER A 12 -8.60 -50.73 11.20
CA SER A 12 -8.69 -51.70 12.29
C SER A 12 -8.92 -50.99 13.63
N PHE A 13 -10.05 -51.26 14.26
CA PHE A 13 -10.34 -50.76 15.61
C PHE A 13 -9.53 -51.56 16.64
N TYR A 14 -8.51 -50.94 17.25
CA TYR A 14 -7.87 -51.50 18.44
C TYR A 14 -8.71 -51.20 19.68
N GLN A 15 -9.30 -52.27 20.23
CA GLN A 15 -10.16 -52.21 21.41
C GLN A 15 -9.31 -52.05 22.69
N ARG A 16 -9.66 -51.09 23.56
CA ARG A 16 -8.81 -50.66 24.68
C ARG A 16 -9.05 -51.51 25.93
N SER A 17 -8.19 -52.50 26.15
CA SER A 17 -8.18 -53.29 27.41
C SER A 17 -7.69 -52.45 28.59
N ASN A 18 -8.52 -52.32 29.63
CA ASN A 18 -8.09 -51.72 30.90
C ASN A 18 -7.20 -52.71 31.68
N ALA A 19 -5.93 -52.37 31.87
CA ALA A 19 -5.03 -53.02 32.82
C ALA A 19 -4.56 -51.97 33.83
N SER A 20 -4.93 -52.13 35.11
CA SER A 20 -4.60 -51.19 36.17
C SER A 20 -3.21 -51.49 36.75
N SER A 21 -2.22 -50.68 36.40
CA SER A 21 -0.94 -50.64 37.09
C SER A 21 -0.47 -49.21 37.29
N SER A 22 -0.40 -48.76 38.55
CA SER A 22 0.27 -47.54 38.93
C SER A 22 1.72 -47.85 39.30
N PRO A 23 2.69 -47.19 38.64
CA PRO A 23 3.97 -46.95 39.29
C PRO A 23 4.46 -45.51 39.07
N LYS A 24 4.69 -44.81 40.19
CA LYS A 24 5.75 -43.81 40.39
C LYS A 24 5.87 -42.72 39.30
N GLN A 25 5.26 -41.56 39.55
CA GLN A 25 5.61 -40.32 38.85
C GLN A 25 7.08 -39.97 39.10
N SER A 26 7.96 -40.33 38.16
CA SER A 26 9.17 -39.55 37.91
C SER A 26 8.73 -38.17 37.41
N LYS A 27 9.34 -37.09 37.91
CA LYS A 27 9.16 -35.77 37.31
C LYS A 27 9.91 -35.73 35.99
N THR A 28 9.23 -36.09 34.90
CA THR A 28 9.73 -35.94 33.53
C THR A 28 10.00 -34.46 33.28
N LEU A 29 11.28 -34.12 33.12
CA LEU A 29 11.68 -32.77 32.73
C LEU A 29 11.11 -32.45 31.33
N PRO A 30 10.68 -31.21 31.07
CA PRO A 30 10.26 -30.80 29.74
C PRO A 30 11.44 -30.93 28.75
N PRO A 31 11.19 -31.36 27.50
CA PRO A 31 12.16 -31.28 26.42
C PRO A 31 12.78 -29.89 26.32
N HIS A 32 14.10 -29.81 26.09
CA HIS A 32 14.82 -28.53 26.01
C HIS A 32 14.26 -27.59 24.91
N GLU A 33 13.69 -28.15 23.84
CA GLU A 33 12.99 -27.41 22.77
C GLU A 33 11.77 -26.61 23.24
N PHE A 34 11.22 -26.92 24.42
CA PHE A 34 10.06 -26.23 25.00
C PHE A 34 10.44 -25.11 25.97
N LEU A 35 11.73 -25.01 26.33
CA LEU A 35 12.27 -24.00 27.23
C LEU A 35 12.84 -22.82 26.43
N CYS A 36 12.62 -21.59 26.87
CA CYS A 36 13.28 -20.44 26.28
C CYS A 36 14.78 -20.44 26.67
N PRO A 37 15.73 -20.34 25.71
CA PRO A 37 17.16 -20.31 26.02
C PRO A 37 17.62 -19.15 26.93
N ILE A 38 16.81 -18.08 27.01
CA ILE A 38 17.11 -16.88 27.82
C ILE A 38 16.67 -17.11 29.28
N SER A 39 15.38 -17.32 29.52
CA SER A 39 14.81 -17.44 30.86
C SER A 39 14.99 -18.82 31.50
N GLY A 40 15.17 -19.89 30.69
CA GLY A 40 15.12 -21.28 31.14
C GLY A 40 13.70 -21.76 31.49
N SER A 41 12.67 -20.93 31.33
CA SER A 41 11.27 -21.28 31.58
C SER A 41 10.61 -21.89 30.35
N LEU A 42 9.53 -22.65 30.57
CA LEU A 42 8.63 -23.10 29.51
C LEU A 42 8.09 -21.87 28.72
N MET A 43 8.04 -21.95 27.40
CA MET A 43 7.61 -20.81 26.56
C MET A 43 6.08 -20.60 26.60
N PHE A 44 5.64 -19.36 26.84
CA PHE A 44 4.23 -18.96 26.78
C PHE A 44 3.84 -18.42 25.40
N ASP A 45 4.67 -17.56 24.81
CA ASP A 45 4.54 -17.13 23.42
C ASP A 45 5.81 -17.44 22.62
N PRO A 46 6.00 -18.71 22.22
CA PRO A 46 7.17 -19.12 21.43
C PRO A 46 7.19 -18.40 20.08
N VAL A 47 8.30 -17.72 19.80
CA VAL A 47 8.64 -17.10 18.52
C VAL A 47 9.95 -17.68 18.00
N VAL A 48 9.99 -17.97 16.70
CA VAL A 48 11.19 -18.46 16.01
C VAL A 48 11.95 -17.30 15.35
N ILE A 49 13.29 -17.36 15.44
CA ILE A 49 14.24 -16.39 14.84
C ILE A 49 14.94 -17.00 13.60
N PRO A 50 15.74 -16.26 12.82
CA PRO A 50 16.35 -16.77 11.57
C PRO A 50 17.26 -18.00 11.72
N SER A 51 17.79 -18.30 12.92
CA SER A 51 18.54 -19.54 13.19
C SER A 51 17.66 -20.79 13.36
N GLY A 52 16.33 -20.66 13.30
CA GLY A 52 15.37 -21.75 13.54
C GLY A 52 15.10 -22.03 15.02
N GLN A 53 15.83 -21.41 15.95
CA GLN A 53 15.60 -21.55 17.39
C GLN A 53 14.38 -20.74 17.85
N SER A 54 13.70 -21.24 18.88
CA SER A 54 12.51 -20.61 19.45
C SER A 54 12.76 -20.06 20.86
N PHE A 55 12.15 -18.91 21.14
CA PHE A 55 12.28 -18.14 22.39
C PHE A 55 10.90 -17.66 22.83
N ASP A 56 10.72 -17.33 24.11
CA ASP A 56 9.55 -16.55 24.50
C ASP A 56 9.69 -15.09 24.02
N ARG A 57 8.62 -14.54 23.43
CA ARG A 57 8.60 -13.16 22.90
C ARG A 57 9.06 -12.12 23.91
N ILE A 58 8.67 -12.25 25.19
CA ILE A 58 9.01 -11.27 26.22
C ILE A 58 10.52 -11.31 26.53
N SER A 59 11.15 -12.49 26.43
CA SER A 59 12.60 -12.61 26.60
C SER A 59 13.40 -11.95 25.47
N ILE A 60 12.94 -12.03 24.22
CA ILE A 60 13.54 -11.26 23.12
C ILE A 60 13.36 -9.76 23.33
N GLN A 61 12.18 -9.34 23.81
CA GLN A 61 11.88 -7.91 24.01
C GLN A 61 12.79 -7.29 25.08
N VAL A 62 12.89 -7.92 26.27
CA VAL A 62 13.81 -7.51 27.34
C VAL A 62 15.27 -7.44 26.86
N CYS A 63 15.73 -8.42 26.06
CA CYS A 63 17.07 -8.40 25.48
C CYS A 63 17.31 -7.20 24.55
N ARG A 64 16.34 -6.84 23.71
CA ARG A 64 16.42 -5.63 22.85
C ARG A 64 16.44 -4.36 23.69
N ASP A 65 15.55 -4.25 24.68
CA ASP A 65 15.38 -3.04 25.49
C ASP A 65 16.60 -2.77 26.40
N LEU A 66 17.30 -3.83 26.83
CA LEU A 66 18.59 -3.74 27.53
C LEU A 66 19.82 -3.68 26.58
N GLY A 67 19.62 -3.71 25.26
CA GLY A 67 20.70 -3.69 24.27
C GLY A 67 21.63 -4.91 24.31
N PHE A 68 21.18 -6.04 24.84
CA PHE A 68 21.99 -7.23 25.13
C PHE A 68 21.57 -8.44 24.29
N THR A 69 22.51 -8.95 23.49
CA THR A 69 22.39 -10.21 22.76
C THR A 69 23.09 -11.33 23.54
N PRO A 70 22.36 -12.34 24.07
CA PRO A 70 22.94 -13.43 24.84
C PRO A 70 23.68 -14.43 23.96
N THR A 71 24.85 -14.90 24.37
CA THR A 71 25.47 -16.08 23.76
C THR A 71 24.68 -17.33 24.12
N LEU A 72 24.37 -18.15 23.11
CA LEU A 72 23.60 -19.39 23.25
C LEU A 72 24.49 -20.58 23.64
N GLN A 73 23.86 -21.71 23.98
CA GLN A 73 24.58 -22.93 24.40
C GLN A 73 25.41 -23.56 23.27
N ASP A 74 25.11 -23.22 22.02
CA ASP A 74 25.88 -23.60 20.82
C ASP A 74 27.01 -22.61 20.48
N GLY A 75 27.20 -21.56 21.30
CA GLY A 75 28.17 -20.48 21.08
C GLY A 75 27.73 -19.41 20.09
N SER A 76 26.53 -19.51 19.51
CA SER A 76 26.02 -18.51 18.56
C SER A 76 25.41 -17.29 19.26
N THR A 77 25.37 -16.16 18.53
CA THR A 77 24.62 -14.96 18.92
C THR A 77 23.31 -14.91 18.12
N PRO A 78 22.12 -14.92 18.77
CA PRO A 78 20.84 -14.93 18.07
C PRO A 78 20.59 -13.60 17.36
N ASP A 79 20.16 -13.67 16.09
CA ASP A 79 19.62 -12.51 15.39
C ASP A 79 18.17 -12.26 15.81
N PHE A 80 17.94 -11.17 16.54
CA PHE A 80 16.59 -10.72 16.93
C PHE A 80 15.96 -9.75 15.92
N SER A 81 16.50 -9.58 14.71
CA SER A 81 15.92 -8.73 13.64
C SER A 81 14.48 -9.15 13.30
N THR A 82 14.24 -10.46 13.24
CA THR A 82 13.03 -11.05 12.69
C THR A 82 12.47 -12.08 13.68
N ILE A 83 11.19 -11.96 14.05
CA ILE A 83 10.51 -12.89 14.95
C ILE A 83 9.18 -13.36 14.34
N ILE A 84 9.00 -14.67 14.24
CA ILE A 84 7.81 -15.29 13.65
C ILE A 84 7.08 -16.12 14.74
N PRO A 85 5.75 -15.99 14.94
CA PRO A 85 5.02 -16.80 15.93
C PRO A 85 5.11 -18.30 15.63
N ASN A 86 5.66 -19.08 16.55
CA ASN A 86 5.79 -20.53 16.41
C ASN A 86 4.58 -21.25 17.05
N LEU A 87 3.44 -21.17 16.37
CA LEU A 87 2.20 -21.80 16.83
C LEU A 87 2.29 -23.34 16.92
N ALA A 88 3.21 -23.97 16.18
CA ALA A 88 3.44 -25.41 16.26
C ALA A 88 4.10 -25.81 17.60
N ILE A 89 5.15 -25.10 18.03
CA ILE A 89 5.71 -25.31 19.38
C ILE A 89 4.71 -24.89 20.46
N LYS A 90 3.88 -23.85 20.23
CA LYS A 90 2.84 -23.46 21.18
C LYS A 90 1.82 -24.58 21.44
N THR A 91 1.40 -25.32 20.41
CA THR A 91 0.46 -26.44 20.57
C THR A 91 1.10 -27.71 21.10
N THR A 92 2.37 -28.01 20.77
CA THR A 92 3.08 -29.18 21.35
C THR A 92 3.42 -28.98 22.83
N ILE A 93 3.79 -27.77 23.26
CA ILE A 93 3.97 -27.44 24.68
C ILE A 93 2.67 -27.69 25.46
N LEU A 94 1.54 -27.17 24.96
CA LEU A 94 0.23 -27.37 25.59
C LEU A 94 -0.29 -28.81 25.49
N ALA A 95 0.18 -29.63 24.55
CA ALA A 95 -0.05 -31.07 24.57
C ALA A 95 0.76 -31.75 25.67
N TRP A 96 2.07 -31.50 25.69
CA TRP A 96 2.99 -32.07 26.68
C TRP A 96 2.57 -31.77 28.13
N CYS A 97 2.11 -30.54 28.42
CA CYS A 97 1.64 -30.17 29.75
C CYS A 97 0.44 -31.02 30.20
N ARG A 98 -0.55 -31.18 29.32
CA ARG A 98 -1.74 -32.01 29.60
C ARG A 98 -1.37 -33.49 29.77
N ASP A 99 -0.50 -34.02 28.92
CA ASP A 99 -0.10 -35.44 28.92
C ASP A 99 0.74 -35.83 30.14
N HIS A 100 1.51 -34.89 30.71
CA HIS A 100 2.37 -35.12 31.88
C HIS A 100 1.82 -34.50 33.19
N HIS A 101 0.59 -33.96 33.15
CA HIS A 101 -0.04 -33.22 34.25
C HIS A 101 0.82 -32.06 34.80
N ALA A 102 1.59 -31.41 33.94
CA ALA A 102 2.30 -30.18 34.27
C ALA A 102 1.36 -28.96 34.17
N GLN A 103 1.70 -27.88 34.89
CA GLN A 103 0.98 -26.62 34.78
C GLN A 103 1.27 -25.97 33.42
N ASP A 104 0.22 -25.53 32.72
CA ASP A 104 0.35 -24.76 31.48
C ASP A 104 1.21 -23.49 31.70
N PRO A 105 2.00 -23.04 30.70
CA PRO A 105 2.84 -21.87 30.83
C PRO A 105 1.99 -20.62 31.13
N ALA A 106 2.39 -19.85 32.14
CA ALA A 106 1.86 -18.52 32.40
C ALA A 106 2.66 -17.46 31.62
N PRO A 107 2.07 -16.30 31.24
CA PRO A 107 2.82 -15.20 30.65
C PRO A 107 3.92 -14.73 31.62
N PRO A 108 5.20 -14.72 31.21
CA PRO A 108 6.28 -14.30 32.09
C PRO A 108 6.25 -12.79 32.33
N ASP A 109 6.39 -12.38 33.60
CA ASP A 109 6.52 -10.97 33.97
C ASP A 109 7.82 -10.36 33.43
N TYR A 110 7.70 -9.17 32.83
CA TYR A 110 8.83 -8.41 32.30
C TYR A 110 9.91 -8.18 33.37
N SER A 111 9.54 -7.75 34.58
CA SER A 111 10.53 -7.45 35.65
C SER A 111 11.27 -8.68 36.16
N SER A 112 10.69 -9.87 35.95
CA SER A 112 11.26 -11.15 36.34
C SER A 112 12.24 -11.64 35.28
N VAL A 113 11.91 -11.46 33.99
CA VAL A 113 12.80 -11.74 32.86
C VAL A 113 13.96 -10.74 32.82
N GLU A 114 13.71 -9.46 33.08
CA GLU A 114 14.72 -8.39 33.20
C GLU A 114 15.83 -8.77 34.19
N LYS A 115 15.47 -9.21 35.40
CA LYS A 115 16.45 -9.66 36.42
C LYS A 115 17.28 -10.86 35.94
N ILE A 116 16.69 -11.78 35.16
CA ILE A 116 17.41 -12.92 34.57
C ILE A 116 18.35 -12.47 33.45
N VAL A 117 17.96 -11.50 32.63
CA VAL A 117 18.81 -10.96 31.57
C VAL A 117 19.95 -10.14 32.16
N LEU A 118 19.67 -9.25 33.12
CA LEU A 118 20.69 -8.48 33.83
C LEU A 118 21.73 -9.38 34.53
N SER A 119 21.32 -10.51 35.14
CA SER A 119 22.25 -11.47 35.75
C SER A 119 23.09 -12.27 34.75
N LYS A 120 22.77 -12.18 33.44
CA LYS A 120 23.52 -12.78 32.33
C LYS A 120 24.41 -11.78 31.59
N ILE A 121 24.34 -10.48 31.91
CA ILE A 121 25.27 -9.46 31.39
C ILE A 121 26.58 -9.55 32.20
N PRO A 122 27.73 -9.95 31.62
CA PRO A 122 29.01 -9.94 32.32
C PRO A 122 29.56 -8.50 32.44
N GLU A 123 30.61 -8.31 33.24
CA GLU A 123 31.33 -7.03 33.41
C GLU A 123 32.18 -6.63 32.16
N GLN A 124 31.58 -6.68 30.96
CA GLN A 124 32.22 -6.36 29.68
C GLN A 124 31.93 -4.94 29.17
N THR A 125 31.24 -4.10 29.95
CA THR A 125 30.90 -2.71 29.61
C THR A 125 32.04 -1.71 29.79
N SER A 126 33.21 -2.13 30.30
CA SER A 126 34.35 -1.24 30.60
C SER A 126 35.36 -1.03 29.46
N SER A 127 35.14 -1.55 28.25
CA SER A 127 36.17 -1.59 27.18
C SER A 127 35.77 -1.05 25.80
N ARG A 128 34.62 -0.35 25.67
CA ARG A 128 34.17 0.24 24.38
C ARG A 128 33.71 1.71 24.41
N LEU A 129 34.04 2.48 25.45
CA LEU A 129 33.72 3.91 25.56
C LEU A 129 34.97 4.79 25.60
N THR A 130 35.74 4.83 24.50
CA THR A 130 36.91 5.72 24.35
C THR A 130 37.07 6.32 22.94
N SER A 131 35.99 6.82 22.31
CA SER A 131 36.09 7.71 21.14
C SER A 131 34.77 8.46 20.84
N GLY A 132 34.53 9.57 21.53
CA GLY A 132 33.43 10.51 21.28
C GLY A 132 33.12 11.34 22.53
N PRO A 133 32.94 12.67 22.45
CA PRO A 133 32.77 13.51 23.65
C PRO A 133 31.35 13.48 24.22
N ASP A 134 31.23 13.27 25.53
CA ASP A 134 29.99 13.46 26.30
C ASP A 134 29.62 14.96 26.35
N ILE A 135 28.37 15.30 26.06
CA ILE A 135 27.74 16.55 26.50
C ILE A 135 26.40 16.21 27.15
N ARG A 136 26.42 15.93 28.45
CA ARG A 136 25.23 15.78 29.29
C ARG A 136 24.93 17.11 29.98
N VAL A 137 24.19 17.99 29.30
CA VAL A 137 23.62 19.19 29.95
C VAL A 137 22.58 18.73 30.97
N SER A 138 22.64 19.26 32.18
CA SER A 138 21.66 18.92 33.22
C SER A 138 20.41 19.78 33.08
N GLU A 139 19.24 19.22 33.39
CA GLU A 139 17.93 19.88 33.25
C GLU A 139 17.81 21.20 34.05
N ARG A 140 18.69 21.41 35.04
CA ARG A 140 18.79 22.64 35.84
C ARG A 140 19.46 23.82 35.11
N GLU A 141 20.21 23.59 34.04
CA GLU A 141 20.89 24.67 33.30
C GLU A 141 19.94 25.36 32.31
N LEU A 142 19.03 24.60 31.68
CA LEU A 142 18.00 25.14 30.78
C LEU A 142 17.05 26.13 31.48
N LEU A 143 16.71 25.88 32.75
CA LEU A 143 15.87 26.77 33.55
C LEU A 143 16.56 28.10 33.94
N LYS A 144 17.89 28.19 33.80
CA LYS A 144 18.63 29.42 34.12
C LYS A 144 18.76 30.37 32.92
N ALA A 145 18.70 29.85 31.70
CA ALA A 145 18.84 30.62 30.46
C ALA A 145 17.61 31.47 30.09
N VAL A 146 16.48 31.32 30.78
CA VAL A 146 15.24 32.09 30.55
C VAL A 146 15.16 33.36 31.43
N ALA A 147 16.07 33.51 32.41
CA ALA A 147 15.98 34.55 33.43
C ALA A 147 16.63 35.91 33.06
N GLU A 148 17.45 35.97 32.01
CA GLU A 148 18.24 37.17 31.68
C GLU A 148 17.96 37.68 30.25
N ASN A 149 16.92 38.52 30.13
CA ASN A 149 16.83 39.58 29.11
C ASN A 149 16.01 40.76 29.66
N PRO A 150 16.48 42.02 29.58
CA PRO A 150 15.78 43.18 30.12
C PRO A 150 14.60 43.65 29.23
N PRO A 151 13.63 44.42 29.79
CA PRO A 151 12.40 44.81 29.10
C PRO A 151 12.47 46.17 28.36
N VAL A 152 11.31 46.63 27.86
CA VAL A 152 10.98 47.92 27.17
C VAL A 152 11.64 48.15 25.78
N LEU A 153 11.08 48.92 24.85
CA LEU A 153 10.01 49.94 24.91
C LEU A 153 9.11 49.97 23.64
N PHE A 154 7.87 50.51 23.75
CA PHE A 154 6.94 50.75 22.62
C PHE A 154 6.83 52.26 22.27
N SER A 155 6.78 52.63 20.98
CA SER A 155 6.36 53.98 20.55
C SER A 155 5.82 54.05 19.11
N HIS A 156 4.83 54.93 18.91
CA HIS A 156 4.00 55.27 17.72
C HIS A 156 4.78 55.74 16.46
N ALA A 157 4.21 55.97 15.26
CA ALA A 157 2.83 56.28 14.77
C ALA A 157 2.60 55.65 13.35
N ALA A 158 1.40 55.37 12.80
CA ALA A 158 0.22 56.21 12.41
C ALA A 158 0.55 57.38 11.46
N THR A 159 -0.27 57.73 10.43
CA THR A 159 -1.57 57.22 9.90
C THR A 159 -1.36 56.45 8.56
N GLU A 160 -2.17 56.34 7.48
CA GLU A 160 -3.55 56.72 7.01
C GLU A 160 -3.89 55.77 5.80
N ILE A 161 -5.09 55.31 5.39
CA ILE A 161 -6.56 55.50 5.64
C ILE A 161 -7.36 56.15 4.48
N SER A 162 -7.72 55.32 3.47
CA SER A 162 -9.11 55.19 2.88
C SER A 162 -9.71 56.32 1.95
N PRO A 163 -10.86 56.12 1.25
CA PRO A 163 -11.52 54.90 0.71
C PRO A 163 -12.25 54.99 -0.69
N SER A 164 -12.52 53.82 -1.32
CA SER A 164 -13.78 53.40 -2.01
C SER A 164 -14.31 53.94 -3.38
N VAL A 165 -15.01 53.05 -4.12
CA VAL A 165 -16.33 53.18 -4.85
C VAL A 165 -16.44 52.57 -6.29
N ASN A 166 -17.33 51.57 -6.43
CA ASN A 166 -18.16 51.08 -7.58
C ASN A 166 -17.83 51.29 -9.09
N SER A 167 -17.79 50.18 -9.85
CA SER A 167 -18.72 49.77 -10.97
C SER A 167 -18.31 48.36 -11.46
N ARG A 168 -19.12 47.32 -11.69
CA ARG A 168 -20.38 47.06 -12.45
C ARG A 168 -20.28 47.16 -13.98
N LEU A 169 -20.62 46.03 -14.64
CA LEU A 169 -21.05 45.84 -16.05
C LEU A 169 -19.94 46.04 -17.13
N LEU A 170 -19.94 45.39 -18.31
CA LEU A 170 -20.98 44.61 -19.03
C LEU A 170 -20.36 43.48 -19.92
N CYS A 171 -21.18 42.62 -20.53
CA CYS A 171 -20.79 41.48 -21.40
C CYS A 171 -20.46 41.86 -22.86
N SER A 172 -19.71 40.99 -23.56
CA SER A 172 -19.93 40.54 -24.96
C SER A 172 -18.96 39.36 -25.25
N THR A 173 -19.27 38.11 -25.63
CA THR A 173 -20.27 37.42 -26.48
C THR A 173 -19.85 37.16 -27.95
N SER A 174 -19.23 36.01 -28.21
CA SER A 174 -19.24 35.26 -29.49
C SER A 174 -18.71 33.82 -29.23
N THR A 175 -19.53 32.75 -29.23
CA THR A 175 -20.21 32.03 -30.33
C THR A 175 -19.33 31.14 -31.23
N SER A 176 -19.22 29.86 -30.82
CA SER A 176 -19.50 28.67 -31.66
C SER A 176 -18.50 28.14 -32.73
N SER A 177 -18.30 26.81 -32.66
CA SER A 177 -18.30 25.84 -33.78
C SER A 177 -17.01 25.47 -34.56
N SER A 178 -16.55 24.24 -34.31
CA SER A 178 -16.22 23.15 -35.28
C SER A 178 -15.07 23.23 -36.32
N SER A 179 -14.31 22.12 -36.37
CA SER A 179 -13.70 21.41 -37.53
C SER A 179 -12.60 22.05 -38.42
N ASP A 180 -11.40 21.46 -38.30
CA ASP A 180 -10.47 20.94 -39.33
C ASP A 180 -9.85 21.78 -40.47
N GLU A 181 -8.58 21.43 -40.79
CA GLU A 181 -7.70 21.81 -41.92
C GLU A 181 -7.24 23.28 -42.08
N SER A 182 -6.05 23.62 -42.62
CA SER A 182 -4.73 22.92 -42.70
C SER A 182 -3.59 23.89 -43.12
N VAL A 183 -2.31 23.51 -42.87
CA VAL A 183 -1.02 24.17 -43.31
C VAL A 183 -0.83 25.68 -42.92
N ILE A 184 0.29 26.42 -43.13
CA ILE A 184 1.61 26.24 -43.80
C ILE A 184 2.78 26.51 -42.79
N VAL A 185 4.01 26.09 -43.12
CA VAL A 185 5.28 26.18 -42.35
C VAL A 185 5.97 27.57 -42.37
N THR A 186 6.58 27.98 -41.24
CA THR A 186 7.92 28.61 -41.17
C THR A 186 8.72 28.00 -39.99
N ALA A 187 10.06 28.13 -39.94
CA ALA A 187 10.91 27.21 -39.17
C ALA A 187 12.05 27.85 -38.35
N SER A 188 12.39 27.26 -37.18
CA SER A 188 13.77 27.13 -36.68
C SER A 188 13.93 26.10 -35.53
N SER A 189 15.01 25.33 -35.63
CA SER A 189 15.57 24.24 -34.80
C SER A 189 15.93 24.64 -33.33
N PRO A 190 16.36 23.71 -32.44
CA PRO A 190 15.74 22.43 -32.03
C PRO A 190 15.75 22.19 -30.48
N TYR A 191 14.89 21.27 -29.99
CA TYR A 191 15.14 20.23 -28.96
C TYR A 191 13.78 19.76 -28.39
N THR A 192 13.45 18.47 -28.56
CA THR A 192 12.07 17.96 -28.38
C THR A 192 11.83 17.27 -27.04
N PRO A 193 10.81 17.69 -26.26
CA PRO A 193 10.11 16.79 -25.33
C PRO A 193 9.11 15.91 -26.11
N LEU A 194 8.76 14.72 -25.59
CA LEU A 194 7.69 13.88 -26.14
C LEU A 194 6.86 13.21 -25.04
N PRO A 195 5.53 13.40 -25.01
CA PRO A 195 4.62 12.74 -24.05
C PRO A 195 4.24 11.32 -24.48
N LEU A 196 3.75 10.52 -23.53
CA LEU A 196 3.22 9.17 -23.79
C LEU A 196 1.71 9.20 -24.03
N ALA A 197 1.29 8.93 -25.27
CA ALA A 197 -0.08 8.57 -25.60
C ALA A 197 -0.08 7.50 -26.71
N THR A 198 -0.71 6.35 -26.46
CA THR A 198 -0.78 5.25 -27.43
C THR A 198 -2.18 4.63 -27.46
N ARG A 199 -2.79 4.63 -28.65
CA ARG A 199 -3.84 3.67 -29.04
C ARG A 199 -3.25 2.70 -30.08
N PRO A 200 -3.69 1.43 -30.12
CA PRO A 200 -3.15 0.46 -31.05
C PRO A 200 -3.76 0.61 -32.46
N ALA A 201 -2.94 0.34 -33.48
CA ALA A 201 -3.38 0.04 -34.84
C ALA A 201 -2.48 -1.08 -35.39
N CYS A 202 -3.09 -2.08 -36.03
CA CYS A 202 -2.40 -3.28 -36.50
C CYS A 202 -1.88 -3.08 -37.94
N PHE A 203 -0.69 -3.58 -38.26
CA PHE A 203 -0.28 -3.78 -39.65
C PHE A 203 0.62 -5.00 -39.84
N SER A 204 0.27 -5.79 -40.85
CA SER A 204 1.08 -6.82 -41.51
C SER A 204 1.07 -6.46 -43.02
N ALA A 205 2.02 -6.82 -43.88
CA ALA A 205 3.17 -7.73 -43.74
C ALA A 205 4.28 -7.41 -44.78
N SER A 206 5.34 -8.21 -44.75
CA SER A 206 6.14 -8.64 -45.93
C SER A 206 7.18 -7.71 -46.59
N GLY A 207 8.46 -8.08 -46.40
CA GLY A 207 9.50 -8.12 -47.45
C GLY A 207 10.38 -6.86 -47.63
N SER A 208 11.65 -6.98 -48.06
CA SER A 208 12.51 -8.18 -48.26
C SER A 208 13.99 -7.78 -48.34
N SER A 209 14.90 -8.73 -48.04
CA SER A 209 16.31 -8.80 -48.46
C SER A 209 17.32 -7.77 -47.89
N SER A 210 18.63 -8.02 -47.82
CA SER A 210 19.41 -9.28 -47.69
C SER A 210 20.88 -8.95 -47.40
N SER A 211 21.55 -9.74 -46.54
CA SER A 211 22.97 -10.08 -46.68
C SER A 211 23.27 -11.32 -45.85
N SER A 212 24.16 -12.20 -46.32
CA SER A 212 24.19 -13.60 -45.89
C SER A 212 25.56 -14.06 -45.40
N THR A 213 25.55 -14.97 -44.42
CA THR A 213 26.54 -16.04 -44.30
C THR A 213 25.93 -17.23 -43.56
N GLU A 214 25.72 -18.34 -44.26
CA GLU A 214 25.25 -19.59 -43.65
C GLU A 214 26.43 -20.44 -43.17
N ILE A 215 26.25 -21.10 -42.02
CA ILE A 215 26.84 -22.41 -41.75
C ILE A 215 25.70 -23.29 -41.24
N THR A 216 25.37 -24.33 -42.00
CA THR A 216 24.24 -25.23 -41.73
C THR A 216 24.63 -26.40 -40.84
N LEU A 217 23.97 -26.53 -39.68
CA LEU A 217 24.00 -27.74 -38.86
C LEU A 217 22.62 -28.05 -38.27
N SER A 218 22.07 -29.18 -38.73
CA SER A 218 21.03 -30.04 -38.11
C SER A 218 19.82 -29.40 -37.41
N GLU A 219 18.64 -29.73 -37.92
CA GLU A 219 17.35 -29.44 -37.28
C GLU A 219 17.24 -30.06 -35.88
N THR A 220 16.89 -29.24 -34.89
CA THR A 220 16.29 -29.68 -33.62
C THR A 220 15.26 -28.62 -33.20
N PRO A 221 13.97 -28.97 -33.01
CA PRO A 221 12.95 -27.99 -32.68
C PRO A 221 13.03 -27.55 -31.20
N ASN A 222 12.77 -26.26 -30.99
CA ASN A 222 12.24 -25.69 -29.74
C ASN A 222 13.14 -25.66 -28.47
N LEU A 223 14.42 -25.29 -28.60
CA LEU A 223 15.35 -25.11 -27.46
C LEU A 223 16.09 -23.75 -27.38
N LYS A 224 15.99 -22.87 -28.39
CA LYS A 224 16.84 -21.65 -28.50
C LYS A 224 16.24 -20.37 -27.87
N SER A 225 15.01 -20.38 -27.36
CA SER A 225 14.35 -19.19 -26.77
C SER A 225 14.62 -18.99 -25.27
N GLN A 226 14.99 -20.05 -24.55
CA GLN A 226 15.27 -19.98 -23.10
C GLN A 226 16.72 -19.60 -22.79
N SER A 227 17.67 -19.90 -23.67
CA SER A 227 19.09 -19.58 -23.48
C SER A 227 19.38 -18.08 -23.62
N SER A 228 18.80 -17.41 -24.62
CA SER A 228 19.03 -15.98 -24.86
C SER A 228 18.56 -15.09 -23.70
N SER A 229 17.37 -15.36 -23.14
CA SER A 229 16.81 -14.57 -22.03
C SER A 229 17.58 -14.73 -20.73
N SER A 230 18.09 -15.93 -20.41
CA SER A 230 18.95 -16.16 -19.25
C SER A 230 20.33 -15.49 -19.37
N LEU A 231 20.86 -15.34 -20.59
CA LEU A 231 22.07 -14.56 -20.86
C LEU A 231 21.82 -13.04 -20.77
N GLU A 232 20.70 -12.54 -21.30
CA GLU A 232 20.26 -11.13 -21.15
C GLU A 232 20.10 -10.77 -19.65
N GLU A 233 19.50 -11.66 -18.84
CA GLU A 233 19.44 -11.51 -17.38
C GLU A 233 20.84 -11.53 -16.72
N GLN A 234 21.73 -12.42 -17.16
CA GLN A 234 23.06 -12.56 -16.55
C GLN A 234 23.96 -11.35 -16.81
N GLU A 235 23.95 -10.77 -18.02
CA GLU A 235 24.67 -9.52 -18.31
C GLU A 235 24.13 -8.37 -17.46
N LEU A 236 22.80 -8.21 -17.39
CA LEU A 236 22.15 -7.21 -16.55
C LEU A 236 22.55 -7.35 -15.09
N VAL A 237 22.44 -8.54 -14.50
CA VAL A 237 22.79 -8.79 -13.08
C VAL A 237 24.28 -8.52 -12.81
N LEU A 238 25.19 -8.73 -13.77
CA LEU A 238 26.59 -8.36 -13.63
C LEU A 238 26.78 -6.83 -13.57
N LYS A 239 26.20 -6.09 -14.52
CA LYS A 239 26.28 -4.61 -14.56
C LYS A 239 25.64 -3.97 -13.33
N LEU A 240 24.46 -4.43 -12.94
CA LEU A 240 23.74 -3.95 -11.74
C LEU A 240 24.44 -4.28 -10.41
N LYS A 241 25.39 -5.23 -10.39
CA LYS A 241 26.22 -5.56 -9.21
C LYS A 241 27.66 -5.08 -9.33
N SER A 242 27.98 -4.26 -10.34
CA SER A 242 29.28 -3.59 -10.44
C SER A 242 29.54 -2.68 -9.24
N SER A 243 30.81 -2.51 -8.86
CA SER A 243 31.24 -1.47 -7.93
C SER A 243 31.30 -0.08 -8.57
N ASP A 244 31.31 -0.01 -9.91
CA ASP A 244 31.24 1.23 -10.67
C ASP A 244 29.78 1.68 -10.88
N ILE A 245 29.56 2.97 -10.64
CA ILE A 245 28.28 3.67 -10.73
C ILE A 245 27.85 3.80 -12.21
N PHE A 246 28.79 4.00 -13.12
CA PHE A 246 28.49 4.16 -14.55
C PHE A 246 28.04 2.82 -15.17
N GLU A 247 28.66 1.70 -14.80
CA GLU A 247 28.18 0.35 -15.12
C GLU A 247 26.82 0.03 -14.49
N GLN A 248 26.57 0.40 -13.23
CA GLN A 248 25.24 0.27 -12.60
C GLN A 248 24.17 1.06 -13.38
N GLU A 249 24.43 2.32 -13.71
CA GLU A 249 23.52 3.17 -14.47
C GLU A 249 23.27 2.62 -15.88
N THR A 250 24.33 2.20 -16.58
CA THR A 250 24.24 1.57 -17.91
C THR A 250 23.38 0.30 -17.87
N GLY A 251 23.57 -0.55 -16.86
CA GLY A 251 22.74 -1.74 -16.63
C GLY A 251 21.26 -1.40 -16.38
N LEU A 252 20.98 -0.35 -15.60
CA LEU A 252 19.61 0.11 -15.35
C LEU A 252 18.96 0.73 -16.58
N VAL A 253 19.68 1.53 -17.37
CA VAL A 253 19.18 2.11 -18.62
C VAL A 253 18.86 1.02 -19.64
N LEU A 254 19.70 -0.02 -19.74
CA LEU A 254 19.43 -1.20 -20.57
C LEU A 254 18.19 -1.96 -20.08
N LEU A 255 18.06 -2.19 -18.77
CA LEU A 255 16.87 -2.81 -18.17
C LEU A 255 15.58 -2.01 -18.44
N ARG A 256 15.60 -0.69 -18.25
CA ARG A 256 14.47 0.21 -18.60
C ARG A 256 14.11 0.10 -20.08
N LYS A 257 15.11 0.07 -20.97
CA LYS A 257 14.92 -0.05 -22.43
C LYS A 257 14.24 -1.36 -22.82
N ILE A 258 14.64 -2.49 -22.21
CA ILE A 258 14.07 -3.81 -22.46
C ILE A 258 12.63 -3.90 -21.94
N THR A 259 12.42 -3.54 -20.67
CA THR A 259 11.14 -3.70 -19.96
C THR A 259 10.06 -2.70 -20.40
N ARG A 260 10.43 -1.59 -21.04
CA ARG A 260 9.47 -0.60 -21.59
C ARG A 260 8.53 -1.18 -22.64
N THR A 261 9.00 -2.11 -23.48
CA THR A 261 8.23 -2.61 -24.65
C THR A 261 8.01 -4.11 -24.67
N LYS A 262 8.94 -4.93 -24.15
CA LYS A 262 8.80 -6.40 -24.15
C LYS A 262 8.00 -6.89 -22.92
N GLU A 263 6.73 -7.25 -23.10
CA GLU A 263 5.88 -7.87 -22.07
C GLU A 263 6.49 -9.16 -21.50
N GLU A 264 6.87 -10.09 -22.37
CA GLU A 264 7.55 -11.35 -22.00
C GLU A 264 8.83 -11.11 -21.16
N ALA A 265 9.60 -10.08 -21.50
CA ALA A 265 10.82 -9.74 -20.76
C ALA A 265 10.52 -9.09 -19.40
N ARG A 266 9.39 -8.40 -19.23
CA ARG A 266 8.97 -7.96 -17.89
C ARG A 266 8.69 -9.15 -16.99
N VAL A 267 8.06 -10.21 -17.51
CA VAL A 267 7.78 -11.43 -16.74
C VAL A 267 9.08 -12.20 -16.44
N SER A 268 9.93 -12.45 -17.44
CA SER A 268 11.16 -13.24 -17.25
C SER A 268 12.23 -12.53 -16.41
N LEU A 269 12.38 -11.21 -16.56
CA LEU A 269 13.36 -10.42 -15.81
C LEU A 269 12.91 -10.11 -14.37
N CYS A 270 11.66 -10.41 -13.97
CA CYS A 270 11.21 -10.30 -12.57
C CYS A 270 11.76 -11.44 -11.68
N SER A 271 13.00 -11.86 -11.92
CA SER A 271 13.66 -12.97 -11.22
C SER A 271 14.09 -12.56 -9.81
N PRO A 272 14.22 -13.51 -8.86
CA PRO A 272 14.82 -13.24 -7.56
C PRO A 272 16.24 -12.68 -7.62
N ARG A 273 17.01 -12.98 -8.68
CA ARG A 273 18.40 -12.51 -8.85
C ARG A 273 18.44 -11.04 -9.27
N LEU A 274 17.60 -10.63 -10.22
CA LEU A 274 17.50 -9.24 -10.66
C LEU A 274 16.84 -8.36 -9.59
N LEU A 275 15.76 -8.84 -8.96
CA LEU A 275 15.12 -8.15 -7.84
C LEU A 275 16.09 -7.98 -6.66
N SER A 276 16.96 -8.97 -6.38
CA SER A 276 18.04 -8.83 -5.40
C SER A 276 19.04 -7.72 -5.76
N ALA A 277 19.37 -7.52 -7.03
CA ALA A 277 20.27 -6.45 -7.48
C ALA A 277 19.58 -5.07 -7.42
N LEU A 278 18.35 -4.97 -7.93
CA LEU A 278 17.55 -3.74 -7.90
C LEU A 278 17.33 -3.22 -6.48
N ARG A 279 17.12 -4.11 -5.50
CA ARG A 279 16.89 -3.74 -4.09
C ARG A 279 18.02 -2.85 -3.54
N SER A 280 19.29 -3.19 -3.80
CA SER A 280 20.45 -2.39 -3.37
C SER A 280 20.60 -1.06 -4.12
N LEU A 281 20.10 -0.96 -5.35
CA LEU A 281 20.22 0.24 -6.18
C LEU A 281 19.14 1.29 -5.86
N ILE A 282 17.95 0.88 -5.41
CA ILE A 282 16.92 1.82 -4.90
C ILE A 282 17.40 2.54 -3.63
N THR A 283 18.22 1.87 -2.80
CA THR A 283 18.90 2.47 -1.64
C THR A 283 20.19 3.24 -2.00
N SER A 284 20.48 3.47 -3.28
CA SER A 284 21.70 4.17 -3.70
C SER A 284 21.66 5.66 -3.33
N ARG A 285 22.78 6.17 -2.81
CA ARG A 285 23.00 7.62 -2.59
C ARG A 285 23.09 8.44 -3.89
N TYR A 286 23.23 7.76 -5.03
CA TYR A 286 23.31 8.40 -6.34
C TYR A 286 21.90 8.51 -6.92
N SER A 287 21.36 9.73 -6.95
CA SER A 287 19.98 10.01 -7.36
C SER A 287 19.62 9.41 -8.72
N VAL A 288 20.52 9.47 -9.70
CA VAL A 288 20.32 8.89 -11.05
C VAL A 288 20.18 7.36 -10.99
N VAL A 289 21.01 6.67 -10.19
CA VAL A 289 20.93 5.22 -9.99
C VAL A 289 19.63 4.83 -9.26
N GLN A 290 19.31 5.53 -8.16
CA GLN A 290 18.06 5.32 -7.42
C GLN A 290 16.84 5.50 -8.33
N THR A 291 16.77 6.62 -9.06
CA THR A 291 15.65 6.96 -9.93
C THR A 291 15.49 5.93 -11.05
N ASN A 292 16.59 5.54 -11.72
CA ASN A 292 16.55 4.50 -12.74
C ASN A 292 16.19 3.10 -12.20
N ALA A 293 16.56 2.79 -10.94
CA ALA A 293 16.20 1.53 -10.29
C ALA A 293 14.70 1.47 -9.93
N ILE A 294 14.13 2.55 -9.40
CA ILE A 294 12.69 2.65 -9.14
C ILE A 294 11.92 2.61 -10.46
N ALA A 295 12.37 3.35 -11.49
CA ALA A 295 11.76 3.33 -12.82
C ALA A 295 11.80 1.94 -13.48
N SER A 296 12.87 1.17 -13.27
CA SER A 296 12.94 -0.23 -13.70
C SER A 296 11.89 -1.10 -12.99
N LEU A 297 11.68 -0.88 -11.69
CA LEU A 297 10.66 -1.57 -10.92
C LEU A 297 9.23 -1.19 -11.35
N VAL A 298 8.97 0.08 -11.68
CA VAL A 298 7.70 0.55 -12.28
C VAL A 298 7.40 -0.19 -13.57
N ASN A 299 8.40 -0.32 -14.47
CA ASN A 299 8.21 -1.12 -15.68
C ASN A 299 7.88 -2.57 -15.33
N LEU A 300 8.62 -3.21 -14.41
CA LEU A 300 8.35 -4.61 -14.01
C LEU A 300 6.96 -4.78 -13.37
N SER A 301 6.45 -3.81 -12.61
CA SER A 301 5.14 -3.90 -11.94
C SER A 301 3.94 -3.71 -12.87
N LEU A 302 4.15 -3.34 -14.15
CA LEU A 302 3.08 -3.29 -15.14
C LEU A 302 2.39 -4.67 -15.29
N GLU A 303 3.14 -5.77 -15.21
CA GLU A 303 2.60 -7.13 -15.29
C GLU A 303 1.93 -7.58 -14.00
N ASN A 304 0.80 -8.29 -14.10
CA ASN A 304 0.03 -8.70 -12.92
C ASN A 304 0.74 -9.80 -12.11
N SER A 305 1.32 -10.79 -12.80
CA SER A 305 2.17 -11.82 -12.20
C SER A 305 3.31 -11.25 -11.33
N ASN A 306 3.86 -10.11 -11.73
CA ASN A 306 4.97 -9.46 -11.05
C ASN A 306 4.56 -8.68 -9.80
N LYS A 307 3.34 -8.13 -9.73
CA LYS A 307 2.90 -7.24 -8.64
C LYS A 307 3.03 -7.88 -7.27
N VAL A 308 2.61 -9.14 -7.14
CA VAL A 308 2.69 -9.89 -5.88
C VAL A 308 4.13 -10.28 -5.56
N VAL A 309 4.93 -10.65 -6.57
CA VAL A 309 6.35 -11.00 -6.41
C VAL A 309 7.17 -9.81 -5.92
N ILE A 310 6.90 -8.60 -6.44
CA ILE A 310 7.59 -7.36 -6.03
C ILE A 310 7.25 -6.99 -4.57
N VAL A 311 5.98 -7.09 -4.14
CA VAL A 311 5.60 -6.83 -2.74
C VAL A 311 6.19 -7.87 -1.80
N ARG A 312 6.11 -9.17 -2.13
CA ARG A 312 6.76 -10.25 -1.36
C ARG A 312 8.29 -10.14 -1.35
N SER A 313 8.89 -9.49 -2.36
CA SER A 313 10.32 -9.16 -2.42
C SER A 313 10.72 -7.90 -1.64
N GLY A 314 9.84 -7.35 -0.79
CA GLY A 314 10.20 -6.35 0.21
C GLY A 314 10.49 -4.95 -0.35
N PHE A 315 10.00 -4.61 -1.54
CA PHE A 315 10.22 -3.30 -2.15
C PHE A 315 9.39 -2.16 -1.54
N VAL A 316 8.24 -2.46 -0.94
CA VAL A 316 7.29 -1.43 -0.45
C VAL A 316 7.92 -0.46 0.56
N PRO A 317 8.69 -0.87 1.58
CA PRO A 317 9.40 0.06 2.46
C PRO A 317 10.39 0.98 1.71
N LEU A 318 11.10 0.45 0.72
CA LEU A 318 12.08 1.23 -0.06
C LEU A 318 11.41 2.26 -0.97
N LEU A 319 10.25 1.91 -1.54
CA LEU A 319 9.40 2.85 -2.28
C LEU A 319 8.82 3.92 -1.35
N ILE A 320 8.42 3.56 -0.13
CA ILE A 320 7.97 4.50 0.90
C ILE A 320 9.06 5.50 1.27
N ASP A 321 10.31 5.06 1.43
CA ASP A 321 11.41 5.95 1.80
C ASP A 321 11.87 6.83 0.62
N ALA A 322 11.85 6.30 -0.61
CA ALA A 322 12.04 7.10 -1.82
C ALA A 322 10.92 8.16 -2.00
N LEU A 323 9.67 7.85 -1.65
CA LEU A 323 8.56 8.80 -1.69
C LEU A 323 8.68 9.91 -0.63
N LYS A 324 9.33 9.65 0.52
CA LYS A 324 9.59 10.66 1.56
C LYS A 324 10.77 11.57 1.25
N ALA A 325 11.85 11.01 0.71
CA ALA A 325 13.18 11.64 0.74
C ALA A 325 13.98 11.56 -0.58
N GLY A 326 13.42 10.95 -1.62
CA GLY A 326 14.02 10.94 -2.95
C GLY A 326 13.90 12.28 -3.69
N SER A 327 14.58 12.38 -4.84
CA SER A 327 14.39 13.47 -5.81
C SER A 327 12.95 13.52 -6.33
N SER A 328 12.54 14.64 -6.96
CA SER A 328 11.18 14.76 -7.54
C SER A 328 10.85 13.61 -8.51
N GLU A 329 11.79 13.23 -9.40
CA GLU A 329 11.61 12.09 -10.33
C GLU A 329 11.56 10.73 -9.60
N ALA A 330 12.33 10.56 -8.51
CA ALA A 330 12.26 9.36 -7.67
C ALA A 330 10.93 9.28 -6.89
N GLN A 331 10.37 10.40 -6.43
CA GLN A 331 9.07 10.48 -5.78
C GLN A 331 7.94 10.14 -6.76
N GLU A 332 7.99 10.68 -7.99
CA GLU A 332 7.04 10.34 -9.06
C GLU A 332 7.07 8.83 -9.37
N HIS A 333 8.25 8.26 -9.58
CA HIS A 333 8.39 6.83 -9.83
C HIS A 333 8.01 5.97 -8.61
N ALA A 334 8.23 6.45 -7.38
CA ALA A 334 7.82 5.74 -6.17
C ALA A 334 6.29 5.75 -5.97
N ALA A 335 5.63 6.88 -6.24
CA ALA A 335 4.16 6.99 -6.23
C ALA A 335 3.54 6.08 -7.30
N GLY A 336 4.04 6.14 -8.54
CA GLY A 336 3.59 5.29 -9.64
C GLY A 336 3.81 3.80 -9.38
N ALA A 337 4.92 3.41 -8.74
CA ALA A 337 5.14 2.02 -8.30
C ALA A 337 4.13 1.59 -7.23
N LEU A 338 3.90 2.41 -6.20
CA LEU A 338 2.94 2.11 -5.13
C LEU A 338 1.50 2.02 -5.66
N PHE A 339 1.11 2.89 -6.61
CA PHE A 339 -0.15 2.78 -7.34
C PHE A 339 -0.23 1.49 -8.15
N SER A 340 0.76 1.21 -9.00
CA SER A 340 0.82 0.01 -9.85
C SER A 340 0.72 -1.29 -9.05
N LEU A 341 1.37 -1.35 -7.89
CA LEU A 341 1.30 -2.50 -6.97
C LEU A 341 -0.03 -2.60 -6.21
N ALA A 342 -0.70 -1.48 -5.92
CA ALA A 342 -1.99 -1.42 -5.23
C ALA A 342 -3.20 -1.78 -6.11
N LEU A 343 -3.02 -1.87 -7.44
CA LEU A 343 -4.03 -2.42 -8.35
C LEU A 343 -4.36 -3.89 -8.03
N GLU A 344 -3.40 -4.63 -7.46
CA GLU A 344 -3.53 -6.06 -7.16
C GLU A 344 -4.16 -6.29 -5.78
N GLU A 345 -5.13 -7.21 -5.69
CA GLU A 345 -5.95 -7.38 -4.47
C GLU A 345 -5.13 -7.89 -3.28
N GLU A 346 -4.30 -8.91 -3.53
CA GLU A 346 -3.39 -9.52 -2.54
C GLU A 346 -2.43 -8.50 -1.90
N ASN A 347 -2.11 -7.43 -2.62
CA ASN A 347 -1.13 -6.43 -2.21
C ASN A 347 -1.72 -5.33 -1.31
N LYS A 348 -3.00 -4.96 -1.45
CA LYS A 348 -3.54 -3.74 -0.81
C LYS A 348 -3.47 -3.76 0.71
N MET A 349 -3.73 -4.91 1.33
CA MET A 349 -3.61 -5.05 2.78
C MET A 349 -2.14 -4.97 3.22
N ALA A 350 -1.23 -5.64 2.49
CA ALA A 350 0.20 -5.62 2.80
C ALA A 350 0.79 -4.21 2.69
N ILE A 351 0.52 -3.48 1.60
CA ILE A 351 0.98 -2.10 1.40
C ILE A 351 0.45 -1.16 2.50
N GLY A 352 -0.80 -1.32 2.91
CA GLY A 352 -1.40 -0.57 4.01
C GLY A 352 -0.95 -0.99 5.42
N VAL A 353 -0.37 -2.18 5.59
CA VAL A 353 0.30 -2.63 6.84
C VAL A 353 1.74 -2.14 6.88
N LEU A 354 2.44 -2.12 5.75
CA LEU A 354 3.82 -1.63 5.61
C LEU A 354 3.96 -0.10 5.66
N GLY A 355 2.88 0.63 5.97
CA GLY A 355 2.92 2.05 6.33
C GLY A 355 2.74 3.05 5.19
N ALA A 356 2.40 2.62 3.97
CA ALA A 356 2.32 3.52 2.80
C ALA A 356 1.28 4.64 2.90
N LEU A 357 0.24 4.45 3.74
CA LEU A 357 -0.92 5.34 3.80
C LEU A 357 -0.59 6.79 4.17
N GLN A 358 0.31 7.01 5.15
CA GLN A 358 0.68 8.36 5.60
C GLN A 358 1.63 9.08 4.60
N PRO A 359 2.69 8.43 4.07
CA PRO A 359 3.50 8.98 2.97
C PRO A 359 2.66 9.37 1.74
N LEU A 360 1.74 8.52 1.28
CA LEU A 360 0.86 8.84 0.15
C LEU A 360 -0.09 10.01 0.47
N LEU A 361 -0.61 10.10 1.70
CA LEU A 361 -1.44 11.22 2.16
C LEU A 361 -0.66 12.55 2.29
N HIS A 362 0.65 12.47 2.52
CA HIS A 362 1.55 13.62 2.45
C HIS A 362 1.84 14.02 0.99
N ALA A 363 2.13 13.04 0.13
CA ALA A 363 2.44 13.23 -1.29
C ALA A 363 1.29 13.83 -2.13
N LEU A 364 0.04 13.80 -1.62
CA LEU A 364 -1.07 14.61 -2.16
C LEU A 364 -0.81 16.13 -2.16
N ARG A 365 0.16 16.61 -1.38
CA ARG A 365 0.61 18.02 -1.32
C ARG A 365 1.95 18.25 -2.04
N SER A 366 2.41 17.29 -2.86
CA SER A 366 3.58 17.47 -3.73
C SER A 366 3.31 18.51 -4.82
N GLU A 367 4.34 19.24 -5.22
CA GLU A 367 4.30 20.16 -6.37
C GLU A 367 4.18 19.43 -7.72
N SER A 368 4.55 18.14 -7.78
CA SER A 368 4.34 17.34 -8.99
C SER A 368 2.90 16.82 -9.09
N GLU A 369 2.18 17.25 -10.13
CA GLU A 369 0.86 16.71 -10.47
C GLU A 369 0.86 15.18 -10.65
N ARG A 370 1.97 14.60 -11.13
CA ARG A 370 2.11 13.14 -11.29
C ARG A 370 2.19 12.46 -9.93
N THR A 371 3.01 12.96 -9.03
CA THR A 371 3.09 12.48 -7.64
C THR A 371 1.74 12.62 -6.92
N GLN A 372 1.03 13.74 -7.07
CA GLN A 372 -0.34 13.90 -6.54
C GLN A 372 -1.30 12.86 -7.14
N HIS A 373 -1.28 12.69 -8.46
CA HIS A 373 -2.23 11.84 -9.18
C HIS A 373 -2.08 10.37 -8.80
N ASP A 374 -0.86 9.84 -8.87
CA ASP A 374 -0.58 8.45 -8.55
C ASP A 374 -0.78 8.19 -7.05
N SER A 375 -0.46 9.15 -6.17
CA SER A 375 -0.75 9.02 -4.73
C SER A 375 -2.25 8.98 -4.44
N ALA A 376 -3.07 9.78 -5.15
CA ALA A 376 -4.53 9.74 -5.01
C ALA A 376 -5.13 8.42 -5.51
N LEU A 377 -4.63 7.88 -6.63
CA LEU A 377 -5.06 6.56 -7.14
C LEU A 377 -4.60 5.41 -6.23
N ALA A 378 -3.37 5.44 -5.73
CA ALA A 378 -2.89 4.48 -4.73
C ALA A 378 -3.77 4.51 -3.48
N LEU A 379 -4.07 5.68 -2.92
CA LEU A 379 -4.97 5.82 -1.77
C LEU A 379 -6.39 5.33 -2.06
N TYR A 380 -6.92 5.56 -3.27
CA TYR A 380 -8.21 5.01 -3.69
C TYR A 380 -8.19 3.46 -3.67
N HIS A 381 -7.23 2.82 -4.34
CA HIS A 381 -7.15 1.36 -4.36
C HIS A 381 -6.85 0.74 -2.98
N LEU A 382 -5.99 1.37 -2.18
CA LEU A 382 -5.68 0.92 -0.83
C LEU A 382 -6.87 1.08 0.14
N SER A 383 -7.70 2.11 -0.04
CA SER A 383 -8.91 2.34 0.76
C SER A 383 -10.10 1.45 0.37
N LEU A 384 -9.98 0.60 -0.65
CA LEU A 384 -10.93 -0.49 -0.85
C LEU A 384 -10.89 -1.47 0.34
N ILE A 385 -9.72 -1.69 0.97
CA ILE A 385 -9.59 -2.56 2.15
C ILE A 385 -10.11 -1.85 3.41
N GLN A 386 -11.11 -2.45 4.09
CA GLN A 386 -11.74 -1.88 5.29
C GLN A 386 -10.74 -1.48 6.39
N SER A 387 -9.72 -2.30 6.68
CA SER A 387 -8.71 -1.98 7.70
C SER A 387 -7.81 -0.78 7.32
N ASN A 388 -7.67 -0.47 6.03
CA ASN A 388 -6.97 0.71 5.54
C ASN A 388 -7.86 1.96 5.60
N ARG A 389 -9.18 1.84 5.40
CA ARG A 389 -10.15 2.94 5.61
C ARG A 389 -10.03 3.49 7.04
N VAL A 390 -10.11 2.61 8.04
CA VAL A 390 -10.01 2.96 9.47
C VAL A 390 -8.64 3.59 9.81
N LYS A 391 -7.54 3.09 9.24
CA LYS A 391 -6.20 3.70 9.38
C LYS A 391 -6.16 5.12 8.78
N LEU A 392 -6.68 5.33 7.58
CA LEU A 392 -6.69 6.64 6.92
C LEU A 392 -7.50 7.68 7.72
N VAL A 393 -8.63 7.29 8.30
CA VAL A 393 -9.41 8.15 9.19
C VAL A 393 -8.59 8.55 10.42
N LYS A 394 -7.90 7.59 11.07
CA LYS A 394 -7.01 7.84 12.22
C LYS A 394 -5.78 8.68 11.87
N LEU A 395 -5.33 8.66 10.61
CA LEU A 395 -4.27 9.53 10.07
C LEU A 395 -4.76 10.94 9.68
N GLY A 396 -6.01 11.30 9.97
CA GLY A 396 -6.56 12.63 9.66
C GLY A 396 -6.83 12.86 8.17
N ALA A 397 -6.94 11.79 7.37
CA ALA A 397 -7.11 11.91 5.92
C ALA A 397 -8.36 12.71 5.54
N VAL A 398 -9.46 12.57 6.28
CA VAL A 398 -10.73 13.26 5.99
C VAL A 398 -10.57 14.78 5.91
N LEU A 399 -9.87 15.40 6.88
CA LEU A 399 -9.65 16.85 6.88
C LEU A 399 -8.72 17.30 5.74
N THR A 400 -7.66 16.52 5.46
CA THR A 400 -6.76 16.81 4.32
C THR A 400 -7.50 16.75 2.99
N LEU A 401 -8.23 15.67 2.75
CA LEU A 401 -8.96 15.43 1.50
C LEU A 401 -10.07 16.48 1.30
N LEU A 402 -10.86 16.79 2.34
CA LEU A 402 -11.89 17.83 2.25
C LEU A 402 -11.33 19.24 2.01
N SER A 403 -10.12 19.53 2.50
CA SER A 403 -9.45 20.80 2.20
C SER A 403 -9.05 20.92 0.72
N MET A 404 -8.57 19.84 0.11
CA MET A 404 -8.25 19.80 -1.33
C MET A 404 -9.52 19.85 -2.20
N VAL A 405 -10.57 19.13 -1.79
CA VAL A 405 -11.90 19.21 -2.41
C VAL A 405 -12.44 20.65 -2.39
N LYS A 406 -12.15 21.42 -1.33
CA LYS A 406 -12.55 22.83 -1.20
C LYS A 406 -11.68 23.80 -2.00
N SER A 407 -10.39 23.54 -2.23
CA SER A 407 -9.56 24.38 -3.12
C SER A 407 -9.80 24.09 -4.61
N GLY A 408 -10.40 22.94 -4.93
CA GLY A 408 -10.60 22.45 -6.29
C GLY A 408 -9.46 21.56 -6.80
N ASP A 409 -8.27 21.66 -6.19
CA ASP A 409 -7.07 20.92 -6.57
C ASP A 409 -7.30 19.42 -6.51
N SER A 410 -7.14 18.76 -7.66
CA SER A 410 -7.32 17.30 -7.79
C SER A 410 -8.68 16.78 -7.26
N ALA A 411 -9.70 17.63 -7.06
CA ALA A 411 -10.90 17.32 -6.27
C ALA A 411 -11.60 16.02 -6.72
N SER A 412 -11.72 15.78 -8.03
CA SER A 412 -12.30 14.56 -8.60
C SER A 412 -11.63 13.27 -8.10
N ARG A 413 -10.29 13.31 -7.93
CA ARG A 413 -9.44 12.19 -7.52
C ARG A 413 -9.60 11.90 -6.02
N VAL A 414 -9.51 12.94 -5.18
CA VAL A 414 -9.61 12.82 -3.71
C VAL A 414 -11.03 12.50 -3.23
N LEU A 415 -12.07 12.87 -3.99
CA LEU A 415 -13.45 12.47 -3.71
C LEU A 415 -13.65 10.94 -3.77
N LEU A 416 -12.95 10.22 -4.64
CA LEU A 416 -13.06 8.75 -4.71
C LEU A 416 -12.55 8.11 -3.41
N VAL A 417 -11.49 8.66 -2.82
CA VAL A 417 -11.00 8.24 -1.48
C VAL A 417 -12.06 8.55 -0.42
N LEU A 418 -12.66 9.74 -0.44
CA LEU A 418 -13.73 10.12 0.49
C LEU A 418 -14.99 9.24 0.37
N CYS A 419 -15.37 8.81 -0.83
CA CYS A 419 -16.45 7.83 -1.03
C CYS A 419 -16.13 6.50 -0.30
N ASN A 420 -14.91 5.99 -0.43
CA ASN A 420 -14.47 4.78 0.26
C ASN A 420 -14.43 4.97 1.79
N LEU A 421 -14.03 6.15 2.29
CA LEU A 421 -14.06 6.44 3.73
C LEU A 421 -15.50 6.58 4.27
N ALA A 422 -16.43 7.17 3.51
CA ALA A 422 -17.84 7.28 3.91
C ALA A 422 -18.55 5.92 4.06
N ALA A 423 -17.99 4.84 3.50
CA ALA A 423 -18.49 3.47 3.61
C ALA A 423 -18.17 2.80 4.97
N CYS A 424 -17.22 3.32 5.76
CA CYS A 424 -16.96 2.83 7.13
C CYS A 424 -17.60 3.75 8.20
N PRO A 425 -18.06 3.22 9.35
CA PRO A 425 -18.67 4.04 10.41
C PRO A 425 -17.78 5.17 10.91
N GLU A 426 -16.48 4.92 11.08
CA GLU A 426 -15.51 5.90 11.58
C GLU A 426 -15.30 7.04 10.58
N GLY A 427 -15.19 6.71 9.29
CA GLY A 427 -15.05 7.70 8.22
C GLY A 427 -16.33 8.48 7.99
N LYS A 428 -17.50 7.83 8.09
CA LYS A 428 -18.82 8.48 8.08
C LYS A 428 -18.94 9.49 9.22
N SER A 429 -18.57 9.14 10.46
CA SER A 429 -18.57 10.13 11.56
C SER A 429 -17.60 11.26 11.24
N ALA A 430 -16.32 10.95 10.99
CA ALA A 430 -15.29 11.97 10.76
C ALA A 430 -15.63 12.94 9.62
N MET A 431 -16.34 12.50 8.58
CA MET A 431 -16.82 13.36 7.49
C MET A 431 -18.01 14.24 7.92
N LEU A 432 -18.91 13.75 8.78
CA LEU A 432 -19.99 14.54 9.37
C LEU A 432 -19.46 15.51 10.45
N ASP A 433 -18.37 15.16 11.14
CA ASP A 433 -17.61 16.02 12.05
C ASP A 433 -16.88 17.14 11.28
N ALA A 434 -16.26 16.81 10.15
CA ALA A 434 -15.58 17.77 9.26
C ALA A 434 -16.52 18.57 8.33
N ASN A 435 -17.83 18.57 8.59
CA ASN A 435 -18.86 19.25 7.80
C ASN A 435 -18.81 18.97 6.28
N ALA A 436 -18.50 17.72 5.90
CA ALA A 436 -18.43 17.32 4.49
C ALA A 436 -19.73 17.58 3.72
N VAL A 437 -20.88 17.51 4.39
CA VAL A 437 -22.20 17.74 3.76
C VAL A 437 -22.29 19.15 3.18
N ALA A 438 -21.89 20.20 3.92
CA ALA A 438 -21.90 21.56 3.40
C ALA A 438 -20.90 21.78 2.27
N ILE A 439 -19.71 21.17 2.35
CA ILE A 439 -18.66 21.26 1.32
C ILE A 439 -19.14 20.63 0.00
N LEU A 440 -19.64 19.39 0.07
CA LEU A 440 -20.13 18.64 -1.10
C LEU A 440 -21.38 19.27 -1.73
N VAL A 441 -22.28 19.85 -0.93
CA VAL A 441 -23.44 20.60 -1.42
C VAL A 441 -23.02 21.93 -2.04
N GLY A 442 -22.00 22.60 -1.50
CA GLY A 442 -21.40 23.81 -2.09
C GLY A 442 -20.89 23.56 -3.51
N MET A 443 -20.03 22.54 -3.69
CA MET A 443 -19.54 22.15 -5.02
C MET A 443 -20.66 21.82 -6.02
N LEU A 444 -21.79 21.27 -5.54
CA LEU A 444 -22.93 20.96 -6.40
C LEU A 444 -23.76 22.21 -6.78
N ARG A 445 -23.63 23.33 -6.06
CA ARG A 445 -24.17 24.65 -6.47
C ARG A 445 -23.27 25.35 -7.48
N GLU A 446 -21.97 25.13 -7.43
CA GLU A 446 -20.97 25.62 -8.41
C GLU A 446 -21.01 24.76 -9.70
N SER A 447 -22.24 24.50 -10.16
CA SER A 447 -22.67 23.38 -11.00
C SER A 447 -22.13 23.45 -12.44
N GLU A 448 -21.71 24.64 -12.88
CA GLU A 448 -21.10 24.93 -14.19
C GLU A 448 -19.57 24.77 -14.21
N LEU A 449 -18.90 24.95 -13.07
CA LEU A 449 -17.43 24.86 -12.95
C LEU A 449 -16.94 23.43 -12.70
N VAL A 450 -17.81 22.57 -12.17
CA VAL A 450 -17.47 21.22 -11.71
C VAL A 450 -17.83 20.17 -12.75
N CYS A 451 -16.84 19.44 -13.25
CA CYS A 451 -17.05 18.43 -14.29
C CYS A 451 -17.99 17.30 -13.84
N LYS A 452 -18.68 16.67 -14.81
CA LYS A 452 -19.74 15.67 -14.58
C LYS A 452 -19.34 14.54 -13.62
N ALA A 453 -18.15 13.98 -13.77
CA ALA A 453 -17.65 12.90 -12.90
C ALA A 453 -17.46 13.36 -11.45
N THR A 454 -16.99 14.60 -11.23
CA THR A 454 -16.87 15.20 -9.90
C THR A 454 -18.24 15.43 -9.27
N ARG A 455 -19.25 15.89 -10.04
CA ARG A 455 -20.65 15.98 -9.57
C ARG A 455 -21.20 14.60 -9.18
N GLU A 456 -20.98 13.57 -9.99
CA GLU A 456 -21.35 12.18 -9.65
C GLU A 456 -20.69 11.68 -8.36
N ASN A 457 -19.41 11.98 -8.16
CA ASN A 457 -18.66 11.61 -6.95
C ASN A 457 -19.17 12.36 -5.70
N CYS A 458 -19.49 13.65 -5.80
CA CYS A 458 -20.08 14.40 -4.68
C CYS A 458 -21.43 13.81 -4.25
N VAL A 459 -22.29 13.44 -5.21
CA VAL A 459 -23.59 12.81 -4.94
C VAL A 459 -23.41 11.39 -4.36
N ALA A 460 -22.41 10.64 -4.81
CA ALA A 460 -22.06 9.33 -4.24
C ALA A 460 -21.60 9.43 -2.78
N ALA A 461 -20.75 10.41 -2.45
CA ALA A 461 -20.33 10.68 -1.08
C ALA A 461 -21.52 11.10 -0.19
N LEU A 462 -22.37 12.03 -0.66
CA LEU A 462 -23.59 12.42 0.05
C LEU A 462 -24.54 11.24 0.29
N PHE A 463 -24.68 10.34 -0.69
CA PHE A 463 -25.50 9.13 -0.53
C PHE A 463 -24.95 8.20 0.56
N ALA A 464 -23.64 7.90 0.54
CA ALA A 464 -22.99 7.08 1.56
C ALA A 464 -23.13 7.68 2.98
N LEU A 465 -22.97 9.01 3.11
CA LEU A 465 -23.17 9.72 4.38
C LEU A 465 -24.63 9.72 4.86
N SER A 466 -25.60 9.66 3.95
CA SER A 466 -27.04 9.71 4.29
C SER A 466 -27.55 8.42 4.96
N HIS A 467 -26.98 7.26 4.63
CA HIS A 467 -27.47 5.97 5.12
C HIS A 467 -27.34 5.86 6.65
N GLY A 468 -28.47 5.55 7.31
CA GLY A 468 -28.58 5.42 8.78
C GLY A 468 -28.33 6.71 9.58
N SER A 469 -28.23 7.88 8.94
CA SER A 469 -27.65 9.08 9.57
C SER A 469 -28.66 10.21 9.81
N MET A 470 -29.24 10.24 11.01
CA MET A 470 -30.04 11.40 11.47
C MET A 470 -29.21 12.69 11.54
N ARG A 471 -27.90 12.59 11.84
CA ARG A 471 -26.95 13.70 11.79
C ARG A 471 -26.82 14.29 10.39
N PHE A 472 -26.75 13.44 9.35
CA PHE A 472 -26.81 13.89 7.96
C PHE A 472 -28.13 14.62 7.66
N LYS A 473 -29.28 14.10 8.09
CA LYS A 473 -30.58 14.77 7.88
C LYS A 473 -30.63 16.18 8.49
N GLY A 474 -29.87 16.44 9.55
CA GLY A 474 -29.66 17.79 10.12
C GLY A 474 -28.78 18.68 9.24
N LEU A 475 -27.52 18.29 9.03
CA LEU A 475 -26.53 19.05 8.25
C LEU A 475 -27.00 19.32 6.80
N ALA A 476 -27.73 18.37 6.19
CA ALA A 476 -28.27 18.53 4.84
C ALA A 476 -29.43 19.54 4.77
N LYS A 477 -30.16 19.78 5.86
CA LYS A 477 -31.16 20.87 5.95
C LYS A 477 -30.47 22.22 6.10
N GLU A 478 -29.44 22.29 6.94
CA GLU A 478 -28.64 23.49 7.17
C GLU A 478 -27.93 23.97 5.89
N ALA A 479 -27.30 23.05 5.15
CA ALA A 479 -26.72 23.30 3.82
C ALA A 479 -27.76 23.55 2.70
N ARG A 480 -29.07 23.51 3.02
CA ARG A 480 -30.20 23.58 2.09
C ARG A 480 -30.09 22.59 0.92
N ALA A 481 -29.59 21.38 1.17
CA ALA A 481 -29.26 20.38 0.16
C ALA A 481 -30.47 19.95 -0.70
N VAL A 482 -31.69 20.06 -0.19
CA VAL A 482 -32.94 19.67 -0.88
C VAL A 482 -33.12 20.39 -2.22
N GLU A 483 -32.72 21.66 -2.32
CA GLU A 483 -32.79 22.45 -3.55
C GLU A 483 -31.84 21.86 -4.61
N VAL A 484 -30.59 21.65 -4.21
CA VAL A 484 -29.48 21.21 -5.08
C VAL A 484 -29.68 19.76 -5.54
N LEU A 485 -30.18 18.90 -4.65
CA LEU A 485 -30.48 17.51 -4.97
C LEU A 485 -31.65 17.37 -5.96
N ARG A 486 -32.59 18.34 -6.01
CA ARG A 486 -33.63 18.37 -7.05
C ARG A 486 -33.07 18.78 -8.41
N GLU A 487 -32.18 19.77 -8.48
CA GLU A 487 -31.46 20.09 -9.73
C GLU A 487 -30.70 18.86 -10.26
N VAL A 488 -30.07 18.09 -9.36
CA VAL A 488 -29.39 16.83 -9.70
C VAL A 488 -30.38 15.73 -10.13
N GLU A 489 -31.56 15.62 -9.51
CA GLU A 489 -32.62 14.69 -9.91
C GLU A 489 -33.17 14.99 -11.32
N GLU A 490 -33.27 16.27 -11.68
CA GLU A 490 -33.72 16.70 -13.01
C GLU A 490 -32.61 16.58 -14.08
N ARG A 491 -31.41 17.11 -13.78
CA ARG A 491 -30.35 17.41 -14.78
C ARG A 491 -29.08 16.57 -14.66
N GLY A 492 -28.97 15.72 -13.63
CA GLY A 492 -27.81 14.83 -13.44
C GLY A 492 -27.73 13.71 -14.48
N SER A 493 -26.70 12.86 -14.36
CA SER A 493 -26.73 11.53 -14.99
C SER A 493 -27.62 10.58 -14.21
N GLU A 494 -28.11 9.50 -14.83
CA GLU A 494 -28.98 8.52 -14.17
C GLU A 494 -28.40 8.01 -12.83
N ARG A 495 -27.09 7.72 -12.78
CA ARG A 495 -26.36 7.36 -11.54
C ARG A 495 -26.47 8.43 -10.44
N ALA A 496 -26.41 9.71 -10.80
CA ALA A 496 -26.57 10.82 -9.86
C ALA A 496 -28.05 11.05 -9.50
N LYS A 497 -28.97 10.97 -10.48
CA LYS A 497 -30.42 11.10 -10.26
C LYS A 497 -30.93 10.07 -9.27
N ASP A 498 -30.57 8.80 -9.45
CA ASP A 498 -31.09 7.72 -8.59
C ASP A 498 -30.54 7.78 -7.16
N LYS A 499 -29.29 8.24 -7.00
CA LYS A 499 -28.71 8.54 -5.68
C LYS A 499 -29.36 9.78 -5.05
N ALA A 500 -29.60 10.85 -5.82
CA ALA A 500 -30.28 12.05 -5.34
C ALA A 500 -31.73 11.77 -4.91
N LYS A 501 -32.50 11.00 -5.69
CA LYS A 501 -33.85 10.50 -5.34
C LYS A 501 -33.84 9.80 -3.98
N ARG A 502 -32.93 8.84 -3.77
CA ARG A 502 -32.80 8.11 -2.50
C ARG A 502 -32.46 9.04 -1.33
N ILE A 503 -31.53 9.99 -1.50
CA ILE A 503 -31.23 11.00 -0.46
C ILE A 503 -32.49 11.85 -0.16
N LEU A 504 -33.20 12.31 -1.19
CA LEU A 504 -34.41 13.11 -1.05
C LEU A 504 -35.56 12.35 -0.40
N GLN A 505 -35.65 11.03 -0.57
CA GLN A 505 -36.56 10.17 0.18
C GLN A 505 -36.14 10.07 1.65
N ILE A 506 -34.88 9.71 1.94
CA ILE A 506 -34.32 9.66 3.31
C ILE A 506 -34.53 10.99 4.05
N MET A 507 -34.48 12.14 3.37
CA MET A 507 -34.74 13.46 3.96
C MET A 507 -36.23 13.78 4.22
N ARG A 508 -37.18 13.12 3.53
CA ARG A 508 -38.64 13.21 3.78
C ARG A 508 -39.07 12.30 4.91
N ASP A 509 -38.52 11.09 4.96
CA ASP A 509 -39.01 10.02 5.83
C ASP A 509 -38.73 10.29 7.31
N ARG A 510 -39.82 10.34 8.09
CA ARG A 510 -39.83 10.65 9.53
C ARG A 510 -39.70 9.43 10.43
N LYS A 511 -39.60 8.22 9.86
CA LYS A 511 -39.58 6.95 10.60
C LYS A 511 -38.23 6.26 10.55
N GLU A 512 -38.08 5.36 11.52
CA GLU A 512 -37.00 4.41 11.68
C GLU A 512 -37.41 3.10 11.00
N ASP A 513 -36.97 2.95 9.76
CA ASP A 513 -36.88 1.70 9.02
C ASP A 513 -35.44 1.74 8.49
N GLY A 514 -34.54 0.79 8.71
CA GLY A 514 -34.59 -0.62 9.07
C GLY A 514 -33.35 -1.22 8.39
N ASP A 515 -32.68 -2.23 8.95
CA ASP A 515 -31.40 -2.70 8.39
C ASP A 515 -31.57 -3.54 7.10
N ASP A 516 -31.96 -2.88 6.01
CA ASP A 516 -31.77 -3.36 4.65
C ASP A 516 -30.24 -3.45 4.40
N GLU A 517 -29.70 -4.66 4.54
CA GLU A 517 -28.28 -4.99 4.31
C GLU A 517 -27.95 -4.94 2.80
N ILE A 518 -27.99 -3.74 2.24
CA ILE A 518 -27.58 -3.45 0.87
C ILE A 518 -26.09 -3.78 0.75
N ASP A 519 -25.72 -4.55 -0.26
CA ASP A 519 -24.32 -4.77 -0.64
C ASP A 519 -23.68 -3.44 -1.08
N TRP A 520 -23.00 -2.78 -0.15
CA TRP A 520 -22.31 -1.51 -0.37
C TRP A 520 -21.09 -1.65 -1.28
N GLU A 521 -20.50 -2.84 -1.38
CA GLU A 521 -19.37 -3.09 -2.27
C GLU A 521 -19.87 -3.12 -3.72
N ALA A 522 -20.94 -3.87 -4.01
CA ALA A 522 -21.63 -3.82 -5.31
C ALA A 522 -22.22 -2.43 -5.62
N ALA A 523 -22.79 -1.73 -4.62
CA ALA A 523 -23.35 -0.40 -4.82
C ALA A 523 -22.29 0.66 -5.17
N LEU A 524 -21.05 0.52 -4.66
CA LEU A 524 -19.92 1.37 -5.01
C LEU A 524 -19.23 0.90 -6.30
N GLU A 525 -19.03 -0.41 -6.52
CA GLU A 525 -18.52 -0.99 -7.78
C GLU A 525 -19.41 -0.64 -8.99
N SER A 526 -20.72 -0.42 -8.78
CA SER A 526 -21.63 0.08 -9.84
C SER A 526 -21.21 1.43 -10.44
N GLY A 527 -20.37 2.20 -9.73
CA GLY A 527 -19.73 3.44 -10.19
C GLY A 527 -18.41 3.23 -10.97
N GLY A 528 -17.89 2.01 -11.02
CA GLY A 528 -16.58 1.69 -11.59
C GLY A 528 -16.41 2.17 -13.03
N LEU A 529 -15.29 2.84 -13.29
CA LEU A 529 -14.70 2.94 -14.63
C LEU A 529 -14.29 1.54 -15.09
N SER A 530 -14.32 1.32 -16.41
CA SER A 530 -14.22 0.01 -17.05
C SER A 530 -13.17 -0.93 -16.44
N ARG A 531 -13.64 -1.90 -15.63
CA ARG A 531 -12.89 -3.10 -15.26
C ARG A 531 -12.52 -3.80 -16.56
N THR A 532 -11.27 -3.63 -17.01
CA THR A 532 -10.74 -4.16 -18.28
C THR A 532 -10.74 -5.67 -18.23
N ARG A 533 -11.88 -6.25 -18.62
CA ARG A 533 -12.19 -7.67 -18.53
C ARG A 533 -11.38 -8.44 -19.58
N TYR A 534 -10.09 -8.65 -19.29
CA TYR A 534 -9.23 -9.61 -19.97
C TYR A 534 -9.88 -10.98 -19.87
N ARG A 535 -10.69 -11.31 -20.88
CA ARG A 535 -11.46 -12.54 -20.96
C ARG A 535 -10.51 -13.64 -21.41
N ALA A 536 -9.79 -14.22 -20.44
CA ALA A 536 -9.08 -15.48 -20.65
C ALA A 536 -10.08 -16.49 -21.24
N GLY A 537 -9.80 -16.94 -22.46
CA GLY A 537 -10.59 -17.97 -23.11
C GLY A 537 -10.47 -19.28 -22.33
N LYS A 538 -11.60 -19.93 -22.10
CA LYS A 538 -11.64 -21.34 -21.68
C LYS A 538 -12.73 -22.00 -22.50
N ASP A 539 -12.35 -23.04 -23.23
CA ASP A 539 -13.24 -23.70 -24.19
C ASP A 539 -14.17 -24.67 -23.46
N ASP A 540 -15.45 -24.28 -23.33
CA ASP A 540 -16.50 -25.20 -22.92
C ASP A 540 -16.97 -26.01 -24.13
N LEU A 541 -16.39 -27.20 -24.32
CA LEU A 541 -16.82 -28.19 -25.30
C LEU A 541 -17.52 -29.38 -24.64
N ALA A 542 -18.71 -29.68 -25.14
CA ALA A 542 -19.50 -30.90 -24.96
C ALA A 542 -20.04 -31.25 -23.56
N ALA A 543 -21.35 -31.08 -23.40
CA ALA A 543 -22.24 -32.21 -23.11
C ALA A 543 -23.63 -31.95 -23.71
N ASN A 544 -24.20 -32.92 -24.43
CA ASN A 544 -25.55 -32.87 -24.98
C ASN A 544 -26.55 -33.65 -24.10
N SER A 545 -27.80 -33.19 -24.12
CA SER A 545 -29.07 -33.96 -24.03
C SER A 545 -29.13 -35.23 -23.16
N SER A 546 -30.12 -35.24 -22.26
CA SER A 546 -31.09 -36.35 -22.17
C SER A 546 -32.43 -35.79 -21.70
N ASP A 547 -33.52 -36.11 -22.38
CA ASP A 547 -34.88 -35.72 -21.99
C ASP A 547 -35.43 -36.62 -20.88
N PHE A 548 -36.17 -36.04 -19.92
CA PHE A 548 -37.49 -36.52 -19.45
C PHE A 548 -38.15 -35.51 -18.50
#